data_AF-A0A964VKF1-F1
#
_entry.id   AF-A0A964VKF1-F1
#
_cell.length_a   1.000
_cell.length_b   1.000
_cell.length_c   1.000
_cell.angle_alpha   90.00
_cell.angle_beta   90.00
_cell.angle_gamma   90.00
#
_symmetry.space_group_name_H-M   'P 1'
#
loop_
_entity.id
_entity.type
_entity.pdbx_description
1 polymer ?
#
loop_
_entity_poly.entity_id
_entity_poly.type
_entity_poly.pdbx_seq_one_letter_code
_entity_poly.pdbx_strand_id
1 'polypeptide(L)'
;MGADLERESTYHRDQLSAKWLQEAFGKKLLSEITRRDVEKYLAQRKEAGKAPATLNRELCCLKNMLRKAVDWGYLKTNSAWGVKQQRETLKEFEFLTEAEMDQVIESCAPHLRAIVTLAIHTGMRRGEVFKLEWRDLDFKNGFITVRDSKNGDTRHIPMNSTVRQATEKQTTRLLDGKICPLVFSSDAGQMVTDVKKGFAGALKRAGIERHIRFHDLRHTFASHLVMKGIDLRTVAKLLGHRDIKMTMRYSHLGADHLQAAVEVLTQRTPQRPGGVIDDVPEFGVLAVDVADDVYRALVVGQLSREPGKFGQGRVQRREEPTEGAQGRRVRRGSCIAHGPPQGVGSWPQLYRPPPGSVKRGRLYSPVPPSYLVPHLPFSRSPAMQYTIARTTNLGSADARWDRPLWAAAQTLEVTNFPWKDSGHRPKVQARLLYDDQALGLIFRVEDRYVRAVAKKFQDSVCTDSCCEFFVAPVPGSSAYLNFEVNCGGTMLVFRCPSPEERQAGKEQIVLSAEDEAMMPVSHSLSKNVDPEIADPTTWTIEYHLPFALFAKYFGIATPRQGTTWRANFYKCADHTSHPHWGSWAPVDTPTPNFHVPASFQPLTFG
;
A
#
# COMPACT_ATOMS: atom_id res chain seq x y z
N MET A 1 10.98 -16.82 18.90
CA MET A 1 10.02 -17.64 18.15
C MET A 1 8.86 -16.76 17.74
N GLY A 2 8.96 -16.06 16.61
CA GLY A 2 7.83 -15.34 16.02
C GLY A 2 7.22 -16.26 14.97
N ALA A 3 6.24 -17.06 15.35
CA ALA A 3 5.45 -17.79 14.37
C ALA A 3 4.51 -16.79 13.70
N ASP A 4 4.71 -16.59 12.39
CA ASP A 4 3.74 -15.99 11.49
C ASP A 4 2.36 -16.60 11.77
N LEU A 5 1.47 -15.82 12.36
CA LEU A 5 0.04 -16.12 12.32
C LEU A 5 -0.39 -15.92 10.86
N GLU A 6 -0.27 -16.97 10.05
CA GLU A 6 -1.00 -17.05 8.79
C GLU A 6 -2.46 -16.69 9.07
N ARG A 7 -3.00 -15.75 8.28
CA ARG A 7 -4.39 -15.29 8.43
C ARG A 7 -5.29 -16.53 8.40
N GLU A 8 -6.17 -16.68 9.39
CA GLU A 8 -7.09 -17.82 9.53
C GLU A 8 -7.84 -18.16 8.21
N SER A 9 -8.19 -17.15 7.41
CA SER A 9 -8.81 -17.33 6.07
C SER A 9 -7.88 -17.86 4.98
N THR A 10 -6.58 -17.54 5.05
CA THR A 10 -5.53 -18.06 4.16
C THR A 10 -5.23 -19.51 4.54
N TYR A 11 -5.10 -19.77 5.84
CA TYR A 11 -4.89 -21.11 6.39
C TYR A 11 -6.03 -22.08 6.02
N HIS A 12 -7.30 -21.73 6.27
CA HIS A 12 -8.44 -22.59 5.92
C HIS A 12 -8.57 -22.85 4.42
N ARG A 13 -8.23 -21.86 3.58
CA ARG A 13 -8.22 -22.04 2.13
C ARG A 13 -7.12 -23.01 1.72
N ASP A 14 -5.93 -22.85 2.29
CA ASP A 14 -4.78 -23.68 1.95
C ASP A 14 -4.97 -25.11 2.47
N GLN A 15 -5.69 -25.31 3.59
CA GLN A 15 -6.19 -26.62 4.03
C GLN A 15 -7.11 -27.27 2.99
N LEU A 16 -8.04 -26.51 2.39
CA LEU A 16 -8.93 -27.05 1.36
C LEU A 16 -8.16 -27.46 0.10
N SER A 17 -7.20 -26.65 -0.35
CA SER A 17 -6.31 -27.01 -1.45
C SER A 17 -5.45 -28.23 -1.11
N ALA A 18 -4.88 -28.27 0.09
CA ALA A 18 -4.07 -29.40 0.57
C ALA A 18 -4.87 -30.70 0.62
N LYS A 19 -6.15 -30.67 1.02
CA LYS A 19 -7.02 -31.84 0.99
C LYS A 19 -7.08 -32.49 -0.39
N TRP A 20 -7.38 -31.70 -1.44
CA TRP A 20 -7.47 -32.20 -2.80
C TRP A 20 -6.13 -32.66 -3.36
N LEU A 21 -5.04 -32.02 -2.96
CA LEU A 21 -3.69 -32.44 -3.33
C LEU A 21 -3.29 -33.73 -2.62
N GLN A 22 -3.68 -33.92 -1.36
CA GLN A 22 -3.44 -35.15 -0.61
C GLN A 22 -4.23 -36.33 -1.19
N GLU A 23 -5.48 -36.12 -1.61
CA GLU A 23 -6.26 -37.13 -2.32
C GLU A 23 -5.58 -37.58 -3.62
N ALA A 24 -4.96 -36.64 -4.36
CA ALA A 24 -4.32 -36.91 -5.65
C ALA A 24 -2.89 -37.47 -5.54
N PHE A 25 -2.09 -36.95 -4.61
CA PHE A 25 -0.64 -37.20 -4.54
C PHE A 25 -0.19 -37.84 -3.22
N GLY A 26 -1.07 -37.99 -2.22
CA GLY A 26 -0.68 -38.43 -0.87
C GLY A 26 -0.13 -39.85 -0.76
N LYS A 27 -0.27 -40.66 -1.82
CA LYS A 27 0.32 -42.01 -1.92
C LYS A 27 1.66 -42.03 -2.68
N LYS A 28 2.10 -40.91 -3.24
CA LYS A 28 3.36 -40.77 -3.98
C LYS A 28 4.41 -40.13 -3.09
N LEU A 29 5.66 -40.55 -3.25
CA LEU A 29 6.79 -39.78 -2.73
C LEU A 29 6.89 -38.46 -3.48
N LEU A 30 7.40 -37.42 -2.82
CA LEU A 30 7.57 -36.10 -3.45
C LEU A 30 8.41 -36.18 -4.74
N SER A 31 9.39 -37.09 -4.78
CA SER A 31 10.26 -37.33 -5.94
C SER A 31 9.56 -38.01 -7.11
N GLU A 32 8.42 -38.67 -6.88
CA GLU A 32 7.63 -39.36 -7.89
C GLU A 32 6.56 -38.46 -8.51
N ILE A 33 6.34 -37.28 -7.96
CA ILE A 33 5.40 -36.30 -8.52
C ILE A 33 6.07 -35.67 -9.74
N THR A 34 5.63 -36.07 -10.93
CA THR A 34 6.13 -35.51 -12.19
C THR A 34 5.28 -34.35 -12.68
N ARG A 35 5.82 -33.53 -13.59
CA ARG A 35 5.06 -32.49 -14.27
C ARG A 35 3.79 -33.02 -14.95
N ARG A 36 3.89 -34.20 -15.57
CA ARG A 36 2.77 -34.88 -16.23
C ARG A 36 1.66 -35.23 -15.25
N ASP A 37 2.01 -35.64 -14.03
CA ASP A 37 1.01 -35.92 -12.98
C ASP A 37 0.26 -34.66 -12.56
N VAL A 38 0.96 -33.53 -12.45
CA VAL A 38 0.35 -32.23 -12.12
C VAL A 38 -0.60 -31.78 -13.23
N GLU A 39 -0.18 -31.88 -14.49
CA GLU A 39 -1.02 -31.54 -15.65
C GLU A 39 -2.25 -32.46 -15.73
N LYS A 40 -2.08 -33.77 -15.48
CA LYS A 40 -3.17 -34.74 -15.41
C LYS A 40 -4.16 -34.40 -14.28
N TYR A 41 -3.67 -34.07 -13.10
CA TYR A 41 -4.50 -33.66 -11.97
C TYR A 41 -5.36 -32.44 -12.31
N LEU A 42 -4.75 -31.40 -12.91
CA LEU A 42 -5.49 -30.19 -13.30
C LEU A 42 -6.55 -30.49 -14.36
N ALA A 43 -6.26 -31.36 -15.32
CA ALA A 43 -7.22 -31.80 -16.33
C ALA A 43 -8.42 -32.52 -15.70
N GLN A 44 -8.18 -33.49 -14.80
CA GLN A 44 -9.23 -34.21 -14.09
C GLN A 44 -10.10 -33.29 -13.22
N ARG A 45 -9.48 -32.34 -12.51
CA ARG A 45 -10.21 -31.35 -11.70
C ARG A 45 -11.05 -30.41 -12.55
N LYS A 46 -10.56 -30.07 -13.75
CA LYS A 46 -11.30 -29.27 -14.74
C LYS A 46 -12.50 -30.05 -15.30
N GLU A 47 -12.32 -31.33 -15.62
CA GLU A 47 -13.42 -32.23 -16.04
C GLU A 47 -14.47 -32.39 -14.93
N ALA A 48 -14.05 -32.40 -13.66
CA ALA A 48 -14.93 -32.36 -12.49
C ALA A 48 -15.59 -30.99 -12.24
N GLY A 49 -15.55 -30.07 -13.21
CA GLY A 49 -16.27 -28.79 -13.19
C GLY A 49 -15.68 -27.72 -12.27
N LYS A 50 -14.41 -27.82 -11.86
CA LYS A 50 -13.80 -26.79 -10.99
C LYS A 50 -13.41 -25.54 -11.77
N ALA A 51 -13.69 -24.38 -11.17
CA ALA A 51 -13.38 -23.09 -11.77
C ALA A 51 -11.86 -22.89 -11.96
N PRO A 52 -11.41 -22.24 -13.05
CA PRO A 52 -10.00 -21.96 -13.31
C PRO A 52 -9.26 -21.31 -12.14
N ALA A 53 -9.91 -20.38 -11.43
CA ALA A 53 -9.32 -19.72 -10.26
C ALA A 53 -9.10 -20.67 -9.08
N THR A 54 -9.92 -21.71 -8.93
CA THR A 54 -9.72 -22.75 -7.91
C THR A 54 -8.54 -23.63 -8.30
N LEU A 55 -8.45 -24.04 -9.57
CA LEU A 55 -7.33 -24.82 -10.10
C LEU A 55 -5.99 -24.09 -9.95
N ASN A 56 -5.96 -22.78 -10.23
CA ASN A 56 -4.77 -21.95 -10.07
C ASN A 56 -4.32 -21.85 -8.61
N ARG A 57 -5.26 -21.83 -7.65
CA ARG A 57 -4.96 -21.83 -6.21
C ARG A 57 -4.39 -23.18 -5.77
N GLU A 58 -5.01 -24.28 -6.19
CA GLU A 58 -4.50 -25.65 -5.94
C GLU A 58 -3.08 -25.81 -6.52
N LEU A 59 -2.85 -25.35 -7.75
CA LEU A 59 -1.52 -25.35 -8.37
C LEU A 59 -0.51 -24.48 -7.62
N CYS A 60 -0.92 -23.30 -7.15
CA CYS A 60 -0.05 -22.41 -6.38
C CYS A 60 0.35 -23.05 -5.04
N CYS A 61 -0.61 -23.67 -4.34
CA CYS A 61 -0.37 -24.43 -3.12
C CYS A 61 0.66 -25.55 -3.37
N LEU A 62 0.45 -26.37 -4.40
CA LEU A 62 1.39 -27.44 -4.76
C LEU A 62 2.78 -26.92 -5.13
N LYS A 63 2.87 -25.84 -5.91
CA LYS A 63 4.14 -25.19 -6.26
C LYS A 63 4.89 -24.74 -5.01
N ASN A 64 4.19 -24.19 -4.02
CA ASN A 64 4.80 -23.76 -2.75
C ASN A 64 5.26 -24.95 -1.90
N MET A 65 4.46 -26.03 -1.83
CA MET A 65 4.85 -27.26 -1.13
C MET A 65 6.13 -27.87 -1.73
N LEU A 66 6.19 -28.01 -3.06
CA LEU A 66 7.35 -28.56 -3.76
C LEU A 66 8.55 -27.61 -3.73
N ARG A 67 8.34 -26.29 -3.71
CA ARG A 67 9.41 -25.31 -3.47
C ARG A 67 10.03 -25.54 -2.09
N LYS A 68 9.22 -25.69 -1.04
CA LYS A 68 9.74 -25.97 0.31
C LYS A 68 10.48 -27.30 0.38
N ALA A 69 10.01 -28.32 -0.34
CA ALA A 69 10.74 -29.58 -0.44
C ALA A 69 12.12 -29.43 -1.12
N VAL A 70 12.27 -28.52 -2.10
CA VAL A 70 13.57 -28.17 -2.67
C VAL A 70 14.43 -27.40 -1.67
N ASP A 71 13.87 -26.38 -1.01
CA ASP A 71 14.58 -25.56 -0.03
C ASP A 71 15.14 -26.42 1.14
N TRP A 72 14.42 -27.47 1.52
CA TRP A 72 14.84 -28.42 2.56
C TRP A 72 15.72 -29.58 2.04
N GLY A 73 16.04 -29.61 0.75
CA GLY A 73 16.89 -30.63 0.15
C GLY A 73 16.23 -31.99 -0.08
N TYR A 74 14.91 -32.13 0.12
CA TYR A 74 14.17 -33.36 -0.22
C TYR A 74 14.04 -33.56 -1.74
N LEU A 75 14.06 -32.47 -2.51
CA LEU A 75 14.01 -32.48 -3.97
C LEU A 75 15.15 -31.65 -4.56
N LYS A 76 15.65 -32.05 -5.72
CA LYS A 76 16.61 -31.23 -6.49
C LYS A 76 15.90 -30.10 -7.25
N THR A 77 14.69 -30.34 -7.74
CA THR A 77 13.92 -29.40 -8.56
C THR A 77 12.43 -29.49 -8.25
N ASN A 78 11.69 -28.42 -8.54
CA ASN A 78 10.25 -28.38 -8.36
C ASN A 78 9.57 -28.86 -9.65
N SER A 79 8.95 -30.04 -9.60
CA SER A 79 8.30 -30.66 -10.76
C SER A 79 7.06 -29.92 -11.27
N ALA A 80 6.48 -29.02 -10.48
CA ALA A 80 5.36 -28.18 -10.90
C ALA A 80 5.82 -26.87 -11.60
N TRP A 81 7.12 -26.56 -11.67
CA TRP A 81 7.59 -25.45 -12.50
C TRP A 81 7.35 -25.73 -13.98
N GLY A 82 6.96 -24.68 -14.71
CA GLY A 82 6.56 -24.77 -16.11
C GLY A 82 5.09 -25.16 -16.34
N VAL A 83 4.37 -25.66 -15.32
CA VAL A 83 2.92 -25.88 -15.42
C VAL A 83 2.21 -24.52 -15.47
N LYS A 84 1.51 -24.26 -16.58
CA LYS A 84 0.81 -23.00 -16.85
C LYS A 84 -0.45 -22.91 -16.00
N GLN A 85 -0.76 -21.69 -15.57
CA GLN A 85 -2.03 -21.37 -14.94
C GLN A 85 -3.17 -21.48 -15.97
N GLN A 86 -4.34 -21.89 -15.50
CA GLN A 86 -5.56 -21.88 -16.28
C GLN A 86 -6.01 -20.44 -16.50
N ARG A 87 -6.45 -20.11 -17.71
CA ARG A 87 -6.97 -18.78 -18.02
C ARG A 87 -8.22 -18.52 -17.19
N GLU A 88 -8.18 -17.47 -16.38
CA GLU A 88 -9.35 -16.99 -15.65
C GLU A 88 -10.10 -16.00 -16.54
N THR A 89 -11.41 -16.19 -16.69
CA THR A 89 -12.28 -15.18 -17.27
C THR A 89 -12.37 -14.01 -16.30
N LEU A 90 -12.10 -12.80 -16.79
CA LEU A 90 -12.37 -11.58 -16.03
C LEU A 90 -13.89 -11.53 -15.83
N LYS A 91 -14.34 -11.68 -14.58
CA LYS A 91 -15.74 -11.41 -14.27
C LYS A 91 -15.96 -9.91 -14.35
N GLU A 92 -16.88 -9.51 -15.22
CA GLU A 92 -17.54 -8.21 -15.12
C GLU A 92 -18.09 -8.06 -13.70
N PHE A 93 -17.92 -6.88 -13.12
CA PHE A 93 -18.43 -6.57 -11.81
C PHE A 93 -19.71 -5.79 -11.99
N GLU A 94 -20.76 -6.22 -11.29
CA GLU A 94 -22.00 -5.45 -11.22
C GLU A 94 -21.86 -4.36 -10.16
N PHE A 95 -22.53 -3.25 -10.40
CA PHE A 95 -22.67 -2.16 -9.43
C PHE A 95 -24.10 -1.64 -9.42
N LEU A 96 -24.43 -0.86 -8.38
CA LEU A 96 -25.74 -0.22 -8.24
C LEU A 96 -25.74 1.12 -8.97
N THR A 97 -26.82 1.45 -9.66
CA THR A 97 -27.11 2.83 -10.11
C THR A 97 -27.40 3.74 -8.91
N GLU A 98 -27.39 5.06 -9.11
CA GLU A 98 -27.69 6.01 -8.02
C GLU A 98 -29.10 5.78 -7.43
N ALA A 99 -30.10 5.58 -8.29
CA ALA A 99 -31.47 5.28 -7.84
C ALA A 99 -31.55 3.97 -7.05
N GLU A 100 -30.82 2.94 -7.47
CA GLU A 100 -30.77 1.67 -6.74
C GLU A 100 -30.03 1.78 -5.41
N MET A 101 -29.01 2.64 -5.31
CA MET A 101 -28.34 2.91 -4.03
C MET A 101 -29.33 3.44 -3.01
N ASP A 102 -30.13 4.44 -3.41
CA ASP A 102 -31.15 5.05 -2.54
C ASP A 102 -32.22 4.03 -2.15
N GLN A 103 -32.74 3.25 -3.10
CA GLN A 103 -33.73 2.21 -2.84
C GLN A 103 -33.21 1.13 -1.88
N VAL A 104 -31.95 0.71 -2.01
CA VAL A 104 -31.34 -0.29 -1.13
C VAL A 104 -31.14 0.27 0.28
N ILE A 105 -30.66 1.51 0.40
CA ILE A 105 -30.47 2.17 1.70
C ILE A 105 -31.81 2.32 2.42
N GLU A 106 -32.86 2.75 1.73
CA GLU A 106 -34.19 2.88 2.32
C GLU A 106 -34.79 1.52 2.67
N SER A 107 -34.54 0.50 1.85
CA SER A 107 -35.00 -0.87 2.13
C SER A 107 -34.23 -1.57 3.25
N CYS A 108 -33.14 -1.00 3.78
CA CYS A 108 -32.38 -1.61 4.87
C CYS A 108 -33.11 -1.53 6.23
N ALA A 109 -32.96 -2.59 7.04
CA ALA A 109 -33.34 -2.53 8.45
C ALA A 109 -32.49 -1.46 9.18
N PRO A 110 -32.99 -0.86 10.30
CA PRO A 110 -32.30 0.25 10.96
C PRO A 110 -30.82 -0.01 11.29
N HIS A 111 -30.52 -1.21 11.81
CA HIS A 111 -29.15 -1.61 12.17
C HIS A 111 -28.23 -1.84 10.95
N LEU A 112 -28.79 -2.10 9.78
CA LEU A 112 -28.04 -2.37 8.54
C LEU A 112 -27.85 -1.09 7.70
N ARG A 113 -28.78 -0.15 7.79
CA ARG A 113 -28.82 1.05 6.96
C ARG A 113 -27.51 1.82 7.02
N ALA A 114 -27.03 2.17 8.22
CA ALA A 114 -25.77 2.90 8.38
C ALA A 114 -24.55 2.13 7.88
N ILE A 115 -24.51 0.80 8.06
CA ILE A 115 -23.43 -0.06 7.55
C ILE A 115 -23.38 -0.01 6.02
N VAL A 116 -24.53 -0.11 5.36
CA VAL A 116 -24.64 -0.08 3.89
C VAL A 116 -24.33 1.31 3.34
N THR A 117 -24.90 2.37 3.95
CA THR A 117 -24.59 3.76 3.60
C THR A 117 -23.09 4.04 3.68
N LEU A 118 -22.45 3.65 4.79
CA LEU A 118 -21.01 3.81 4.93
C LEU A 118 -20.24 3.08 3.84
N ALA A 119 -20.56 1.80 3.59
CA ALA A 119 -19.87 1.00 2.59
C ALA A 119 -19.99 1.56 1.16
N ILE A 120 -21.18 2.05 0.78
CA ILE A 120 -21.47 2.63 -0.54
C ILE A 120 -20.74 3.97 -0.75
N HIS A 121 -20.68 4.81 0.29
CA HIS A 121 -20.14 6.17 0.15
C HIS A 121 -18.64 6.30 0.48
N THR A 122 -17.99 5.24 0.98
CA THR A 122 -16.55 5.27 1.32
C THR A 122 -15.73 4.21 0.59
N GLY A 123 -16.39 3.20 -0.01
CA GLY A 123 -15.71 2.07 -0.62
C GLY A 123 -14.89 1.22 0.36
N MET A 124 -15.10 1.35 1.67
CA MET A 124 -14.41 0.54 2.68
C MET A 124 -14.67 -0.96 2.48
N ARG A 125 -13.65 -1.78 2.75
CA ARG A 125 -13.82 -3.24 2.75
C ARG A 125 -14.72 -3.63 3.92
N ARG A 126 -15.52 -4.69 3.75
CA ARG A 126 -16.40 -5.23 4.80
C ARG A 126 -15.74 -5.35 6.18
N GLY A 127 -14.52 -5.91 6.22
CA GLY A 127 -13.79 -6.07 7.48
C GLY A 127 -13.31 -4.74 8.09
N GLU A 128 -13.09 -3.71 7.29
CA GLU A 128 -12.74 -2.37 7.76
C GLU A 128 -13.99 -1.69 8.35
N VAL A 129 -15.15 -1.83 7.68
CA VAL A 129 -16.44 -1.33 8.20
C VAL A 129 -16.79 -1.96 9.54
N PHE A 130 -16.65 -3.29 9.66
CA PHE A 130 -17.04 -4.01 10.88
C PHE A 130 -16.11 -3.75 12.07
N LYS A 131 -14.85 -3.39 11.81
CA LYS A 131 -13.85 -3.08 12.84
C LYS A 131 -13.77 -1.60 13.18
N LEU A 132 -14.62 -0.77 12.59
CA LEU A 132 -14.58 0.68 12.77
C LEU A 132 -14.89 1.03 14.22
N GLU A 133 -13.99 1.80 14.85
CA GLU A 133 -14.15 2.28 16.22
C GLU A 133 -14.43 3.78 16.25
N TRP A 134 -15.04 4.28 17.33
CA TRP A 134 -15.35 5.71 17.48
C TRP A 134 -14.11 6.60 17.34
N ARG A 135 -12.95 6.14 17.81
CA ARG A 135 -11.67 6.83 17.67
C ARG A 135 -11.15 6.95 16.23
N ASP A 136 -11.71 6.19 15.30
CA ASP A 136 -11.38 6.28 13.88
C ASP A 136 -12.15 7.39 13.16
N LEU A 137 -13.19 7.93 13.80
CA LEU A 137 -14.06 8.97 13.25
C LEU A 137 -13.61 10.34 13.77
N ASP A 138 -12.91 11.09 12.91
CA ASP A 138 -12.60 12.48 13.17
C ASP A 138 -13.71 13.35 12.59
N PHE A 139 -14.76 13.57 13.39
CA PHE A 139 -15.87 14.44 13.02
C PHE A 139 -15.45 15.91 12.88
N LYS A 140 -14.39 16.34 13.54
CA LYS A 140 -13.93 17.74 13.47
C LYS A 140 -13.31 18.02 12.10
N ASN A 141 -12.38 17.16 11.67
CA ASN A 141 -11.68 17.33 10.40
C ASN A 141 -12.39 16.63 9.22
N GLY A 142 -13.40 15.80 9.51
CA GLY A 142 -14.21 15.12 8.49
C GLY A 142 -13.53 13.92 7.85
N PHE A 143 -12.76 13.13 8.62
CA PHE A 143 -12.04 11.97 8.11
C PHE A 143 -12.33 10.69 8.87
N ILE A 144 -12.42 9.58 8.13
CA ILE A 144 -12.41 8.23 8.67
C ILE A 144 -11.00 7.66 8.52
N THR A 145 -10.42 7.24 9.64
CA THR A 145 -9.11 6.59 9.67
C THR A 145 -9.28 5.08 9.53
N VAL A 146 -8.84 4.53 8.40
CA VAL A 146 -8.84 3.07 8.19
C VAL A 146 -7.47 2.51 8.52
N ARG A 147 -7.37 1.90 9.69
CA ARG A 147 -6.15 1.25 10.19
C ARG A 147 -5.96 -0.13 9.53
N ASP A 148 -4.81 -0.39 8.92
CA ASP A 148 -4.39 -1.76 8.58
C ASP A 148 -3.39 -2.28 9.63
N SER A 149 -3.72 -3.42 10.24
CA SER A 149 -2.87 -4.05 11.26
C SER A 149 -1.75 -4.92 10.68
N LYS A 150 -1.66 -5.07 9.34
CA LYS A 150 -0.73 -6.02 8.72
C LYS A 150 0.56 -5.39 8.20
N ASN A 151 0.55 -4.16 7.68
CA ASN A 151 1.72 -3.60 6.98
C ASN A 151 1.89 -2.07 7.12
N GLY A 152 1.18 -1.40 8.04
CA GLY A 152 1.44 0.01 8.39
C GLY A 152 0.85 1.09 7.47
N ASP A 153 0.17 0.75 6.37
CA ASP A 153 -0.47 1.75 5.51
C ASP A 153 -1.85 2.13 6.08
N THR A 154 -1.88 3.15 6.96
CA THR A 154 -3.11 3.82 7.36
C THR A 154 -3.60 4.69 6.19
N ARG A 155 -4.91 4.74 5.95
CA ARG A 155 -5.48 5.70 5.00
C ARG A 155 -6.63 6.48 5.62
N HIS A 156 -6.75 7.73 5.19
CA HIS A 156 -7.83 8.62 5.58
C HIS A 156 -8.84 8.74 4.43
N ILE A 157 -10.12 8.53 4.75
CA ILE A 157 -11.23 8.67 3.80
C ILE A 157 -12.06 9.89 4.22
N PRO A 158 -12.19 10.92 3.36
CA PRO A 158 -13.06 12.06 3.66
C PRO A 158 -14.52 11.62 3.84
N MET A 159 -15.18 12.16 4.86
CA MET A 159 -16.62 11.98 5.08
C MET A 159 -17.39 12.96 4.21
N ASN A 160 -18.29 12.45 3.36
CA ASN A 160 -19.34 13.30 2.81
C ASN A 160 -20.46 13.51 3.85
N SER A 161 -21.40 14.41 3.54
CA SER A 161 -22.53 14.74 4.41
C SER A 161 -23.37 13.50 4.79
N THR A 162 -23.60 12.60 3.84
CA THR A 162 -24.38 11.37 4.05
C THR A 162 -23.70 10.42 5.04
N VAL A 163 -22.39 10.20 4.89
CA VAL A 163 -21.59 9.35 5.78
C VAL A 163 -21.57 9.94 7.18
N ARG A 164 -21.27 11.24 7.28
CA ARG A 164 -21.26 11.98 8.54
C ARG A 164 -22.58 11.77 9.29
N GLN A 165 -23.71 12.08 8.64
CA GLN A 165 -25.03 11.94 9.24
C GLN A 165 -25.34 10.48 9.64
N ALA A 166 -24.99 9.50 8.81
CA ALA A 166 -25.22 8.09 9.11
C ALA A 166 -24.45 7.61 10.34
N THR A 167 -23.21 8.10 10.52
CA THR A 167 -22.36 7.77 11.68
C THR A 167 -22.72 8.56 12.94
N GLU A 168 -23.08 9.84 12.84
CA GLU A 168 -23.50 10.67 13.99
C GLU A 168 -24.80 10.18 14.61
N LYS A 169 -25.72 9.65 13.78
CA LYS A 169 -26.97 9.04 14.25
C LYS A 169 -26.76 7.70 14.97
N GLN A 170 -25.57 7.09 14.91
CA GLN A 170 -25.30 5.87 15.67
C GLN A 170 -25.12 6.21 17.15
N THR A 171 -25.92 5.59 18.01
CA THR A 171 -25.82 5.81 19.45
C THR A 171 -24.64 5.02 20.01
N THR A 172 -23.79 5.70 20.79
CA THR A 172 -22.76 5.03 21.59
C THR A 172 -23.45 4.13 22.62
N ARG A 173 -23.19 2.81 22.54
CA ARG A 173 -23.77 1.84 23.47
C ARG A 173 -22.93 1.76 24.74
N LEU A 174 -23.60 1.77 25.90
CA LEU A 174 -22.98 1.48 27.19
C LEU A 174 -23.15 0.01 27.52
N LEU A 175 -22.04 -0.67 27.77
CA LEU A 175 -21.96 -2.07 28.19
C LEU A 175 -21.24 -2.10 29.53
N ASP A 176 -21.91 -2.57 30.58
CA ASP A 176 -21.37 -2.61 31.95
C ASP A 176 -20.77 -1.25 32.41
N GLY A 177 -21.44 -0.15 32.06
CA GLY A 177 -21.01 1.21 32.38
C GLY A 177 -19.84 1.75 31.53
N LYS A 178 -19.39 1.02 30.51
CA LYS A 178 -18.32 1.45 29.58
C LYS A 178 -18.85 1.65 28.17
N ILE A 179 -18.30 2.63 27.48
CA ILE A 179 -18.57 2.86 26.05
C ILE A 179 -18.06 1.68 25.22
N CYS A 180 -18.93 1.10 24.40
CA CYS A 180 -18.52 0.16 23.37
C CYS A 180 -17.62 0.89 22.36
N PRO A 181 -16.38 0.44 22.12
CA PRO A 181 -15.46 1.13 21.23
C PRO A 181 -15.90 1.06 19.75
N LEU A 182 -16.69 0.06 19.38
CA LEU A 182 -17.14 -0.18 18.01
C LEU A 182 -18.29 0.77 17.64
N VAL A 183 -18.24 1.28 16.41
CA VAL A 183 -19.33 2.07 15.81
C VAL A 183 -20.51 1.16 15.48
N PHE A 184 -20.23 -0.05 14.98
CA PHE A 184 -21.23 -1.06 14.66
C PHE A 184 -20.98 -2.32 15.48
N SER A 185 -21.91 -2.63 16.39
CA SER A 185 -21.84 -3.81 17.26
C SER A 185 -23.19 -4.53 17.32
N SER A 186 -23.17 -5.77 17.80
CA SER A 186 -24.38 -6.46 18.26
C SER A 186 -24.93 -5.82 19.54
N ASP A 187 -26.11 -6.26 19.98
CA ASP A 187 -26.71 -5.87 21.27
C ASP A 187 -25.86 -6.27 22.47
N ALA A 188 -25.05 -7.32 22.33
CA ALA A 188 -24.06 -7.73 23.33
C ALA A 188 -22.70 -7.01 23.17
N GLY A 189 -22.59 -6.00 22.29
CA GLY A 189 -21.34 -5.26 22.08
C GLY A 189 -20.27 -5.96 21.25
N GLN A 190 -20.62 -7.08 20.62
CA GLN A 190 -19.67 -7.85 19.83
C GLN A 190 -19.58 -7.29 18.41
N MET A 191 -18.42 -7.49 17.78
CA MET A 191 -18.20 -7.11 16.38
C MET A 191 -19.21 -7.80 15.46
N VAL A 192 -19.77 -7.05 14.51
CA VAL A 192 -20.59 -7.62 13.45
C VAL A 192 -19.71 -8.53 12.57
N THR A 193 -20.13 -9.79 12.38
CA THR A 193 -19.37 -10.77 11.60
C THR A 193 -20.01 -11.09 10.26
N ASP A 194 -21.34 -10.98 10.16
CA ASP A 194 -22.09 -11.24 8.94
C ASP A 194 -23.32 -10.32 8.80
N VAL A 195 -23.56 -9.85 7.57
CA VAL A 195 -24.72 -9.04 7.16
C VAL A 195 -25.40 -9.62 5.91
N LYS A 196 -24.93 -10.75 5.38
CA LYS A 196 -25.37 -11.30 4.09
C LYS A 196 -26.88 -11.48 4.01
N LYS A 197 -27.50 -12.09 5.03
CA LYS A 197 -28.95 -12.35 5.05
C LYS A 197 -29.75 -11.04 5.08
N GLY A 198 -29.35 -10.09 5.92
CA GLY A 198 -30.00 -8.78 6.01
C GLY A 198 -29.88 -7.99 4.70
N PHE A 199 -28.69 -7.99 4.10
CA PHE A 199 -28.42 -7.31 2.84
C PHE A 199 -29.17 -7.93 1.66
N ALA A 200 -29.17 -9.26 1.53
CA ALA A 200 -29.97 -9.95 0.51
C ALA A 200 -31.47 -9.66 0.65
N GLY A 201 -31.97 -9.57 1.89
CA GLY A 201 -33.34 -9.15 2.15
C GLY A 201 -33.62 -7.69 1.72
N ALA A 202 -32.66 -6.79 1.92
CA ALA A 202 -32.78 -5.39 1.49
C ALA A 202 -32.80 -5.26 -0.03
N LEU A 203 -31.91 -5.99 -0.75
CA LEU A 203 -31.92 -6.05 -2.21
C LEU A 203 -33.27 -6.54 -2.76
N LYS A 204 -33.82 -7.61 -2.16
CA LYS A 204 -35.13 -8.15 -2.55
C LYS A 204 -36.26 -7.13 -2.35
N ARG A 205 -36.25 -6.39 -1.24
CA ARG A 205 -37.25 -5.31 -0.98
C ARG A 205 -37.09 -4.13 -1.94
N ALA A 206 -35.85 -3.83 -2.34
CA ALA A 206 -35.53 -2.80 -3.32
C ALA A 206 -35.83 -3.21 -4.77
N GLY A 207 -36.34 -4.43 -5.02
CA GLY A 207 -36.63 -4.91 -6.38
C GLY A 207 -35.40 -5.30 -7.20
N ILE A 208 -34.25 -5.51 -6.56
CA ILE A 208 -33.01 -5.86 -7.24
C ILE A 208 -32.91 -7.39 -7.33
N GLU A 209 -33.15 -7.93 -8.52
CA GLU A 209 -33.16 -9.37 -8.78
C GLU A 209 -31.76 -9.95 -9.05
N ARG A 210 -30.81 -9.09 -9.49
CA ARG A 210 -29.44 -9.52 -9.78
C ARG A 210 -28.61 -9.75 -8.51
N HIS A 211 -27.61 -10.61 -8.61
CA HIS A 211 -26.83 -11.03 -7.46
C HIS A 211 -25.72 -10.02 -7.11
N ILE A 212 -26.06 -9.09 -6.21
CA ILE A 212 -25.13 -8.12 -5.61
C ILE A 212 -24.64 -8.62 -4.24
N ARG A 213 -23.33 -8.71 -4.05
CA ARG A 213 -22.72 -9.02 -2.75
C ARG A 213 -22.41 -7.74 -2.02
N PHE A 214 -22.26 -7.82 -0.70
CA PHE A 214 -21.86 -6.66 0.11
C PHE A 214 -20.52 -6.04 -0.34
N HIS A 215 -19.58 -6.83 -0.88
CA HIS A 215 -18.33 -6.28 -1.41
C HIS A 215 -18.52 -5.49 -2.71
N ASP A 216 -19.60 -5.75 -3.45
CA ASP A 216 -19.87 -5.05 -4.70
C ASP A 216 -20.30 -3.59 -4.44
N LEU A 217 -20.68 -3.23 -3.20
CA LEU A 217 -20.86 -1.82 -2.78
C LEU A 217 -19.57 -0.99 -2.92
N ARG A 218 -18.40 -1.63 -2.75
CA ARG A 218 -17.11 -0.99 -3.02
C ARG A 218 -16.87 -0.82 -4.52
N HIS A 219 -17.38 -1.74 -5.35
CA HIS A 219 -17.36 -1.56 -6.80
C HIS A 219 -18.29 -0.41 -7.20
N THR A 220 -19.49 -0.31 -6.62
CA THR A 220 -20.40 0.83 -6.77
C THR A 220 -19.72 2.16 -6.46
N PHE A 221 -19.08 2.30 -5.31
CA PHE A 221 -18.34 3.51 -4.95
C PHE A 221 -17.32 3.92 -6.03
N ALA A 222 -16.50 2.97 -6.46
CA ALA A 222 -15.44 3.22 -7.43
C ALA A 222 -15.99 3.56 -8.83
N SER A 223 -17.00 2.82 -9.28
CA SER A 223 -17.67 3.05 -10.56
C SER A 223 -18.22 4.46 -10.65
N HIS A 224 -18.97 4.90 -9.63
CA HIS A 224 -19.58 6.23 -9.62
C HIS A 224 -18.56 7.35 -9.59
N LEU A 225 -17.44 7.21 -8.87
CA LEU A 225 -16.37 8.22 -8.90
C LEU A 225 -15.76 8.35 -10.29
N VAL A 226 -15.48 7.22 -10.97
CA VAL A 226 -14.93 7.25 -12.33
C VAL A 226 -15.95 7.81 -13.33
N MET A 227 -17.22 7.42 -13.21
CA MET A 227 -18.32 7.97 -14.02
C MET A 227 -18.56 9.46 -13.77
N LYS A 228 -18.13 10.00 -12.61
CA LYS A 228 -18.13 11.45 -12.31
C LYS A 228 -16.83 12.14 -12.72
N GLY A 229 -15.96 11.48 -13.47
CA GLY A 229 -14.73 12.06 -14.01
C GLY A 229 -13.56 12.12 -13.03
N ILE A 230 -13.66 11.47 -11.86
CA ILE A 230 -12.54 11.41 -10.91
C ILE A 230 -11.47 10.46 -11.44
N ASP A 231 -10.22 10.90 -11.39
CA ASP A 231 -9.09 10.14 -11.92
C ASP A 231 -8.86 8.83 -11.15
N LEU A 232 -8.38 7.80 -11.86
CA LEU A 232 -8.20 6.46 -11.31
C LEU A 232 -7.19 6.40 -10.16
N ARG A 233 -6.23 7.34 -10.07
CA ARG A 233 -5.25 7.38 -8.98
C ARG A 233 -5.90 7.88 -7.69
N THR A 234 -6.73 8.91 -7.76
CA THR A 234 -7.55 9.35 -6.62
C THR A 234 -8.48 8.24 -6.14
N VAL A 235 -9.16 7.56 -7.07
CA VAL A 235 -9.99 6.39 -6.72
C VAL A 235 -9.16 5.27 -6.08
N ALA A 236 -7.97 4.97 -6.60
CA ALA A 236 -7.06 3.97 -6.03
C ALA A 236 -6.64 4.32 -4.59
N LYS A 237 -6.36 5.60 -4.31
CA LYS A 237 -5.98 6.09 -2.99
C LYS A 237 -7.12 5.93 -1.98
N LEU A 238 -8.35 6.34 -2.34
CA LEU A 238 -9.54 6.19 -1.49
C LEU A 238 -9.83 4.72 -1.18
N LEU A 239 -9.68 3.86 -2.18
CA LEU A 239 -9.85 2.42 -2.04
C LEU A 239 -8.71 1.75 -1.24
N GLY A 240 -7.52 2.35 -1.16
CA GLY A 240 -6.33 1.70 -0.61
C GLY A 240 -5.89 0.53 -1.48
N HIS A 241 -5.74 0.76 -2.78
CA HIS A 241 -5.13 -0.17 -3.72
C HIS A 241 -3.63 0.08 -3.79
N ARG A 242 -2.83 -0.99 -3.60
CA ARG A 242 -1.37 -0.93 -3.68
C ARG A 242 -0.85 -0.90 -5.12
N ASP A 243 -1.62 -1.48 -6.03
CA ASP A 243 -1.32 -1.52 -7.45
C ASP A 243 -2.50 -0.90 -8.20
N ILE A 244 -2.19 0.08 -9.05
CA ILE A 244 -3.18 0.77 -9.88
C ILE A 244 -3.92 -0.20 -10.81
N LYS A 245 -3.31 -1.32 -11.19
CA LYS A 245 -3.96 -2.39 -11.99
C LYS A 245 -5.25 -2.89 -11.34
N MET A 246 -5.36 -2.84 -10.02
CA MET A 246 -6.60 -3.19 -9.30
C MET A 246 -7.73 -2.19 -9.60
N THR A 247 -7.41 -0.91 -9.80
CA THR A 247 -8.37 0.16 -10.15
C THR A 247 -8.58 0.29 -11.65
N MET A 248 -7.62 -0.13 -12.49
CA MET A 248 -7.76 -0.08 -13.95
C MET A 248 -8.99 -0.82 -14.48
N ARG A 249 -9.55 -1.76 -13.73
CA ARG A 249 -10.80 -2.41 -14.10
C ARG A 249 -11.99 -1.46 -14.24
N TYR A 250 -11.94 -0.25 -13.65
CA TYR A 250 -12.98 0.76 -13.78
C TYR A 250 -12.76 1.74 -14.95
N SER A 251 -11.61 1.68 -15.64
CA SER A 251 -11.21 2.71 -16.61
C SER A 251 -12.21 2.88 -17.77
N HIS A 252 -12.88 1.80 -18.18
CA HIS A 252 -13.86 1.81 -19.26
C HIS A 252 -15.12 2.62 -18.94
N LEU A 253 -15.41 2.86 -17.65
CA LEU A 253 -16.59 3.62 -17.21
C LEU A 253 -16.43 5.14 -17.37
N GLY A 254 -15.22 5.60 -17.70
CA GLY A 254 -14.95 7.02 -18.00
C GLY A 254 -15.04 7.39 -19.47
N ALA A 255 -15.55 6.50 -20.34
CA ALA A 255 -15.50 6.68 -21.80
C ALA A 255 -16.25 7.93 -22.29
N ASP A 256 -17.39 8.29 -21.70
CA ASP A 256 -18.16 9.49 -22.08
C ASP A 256 -17.40 10.79 -21.75
N HIS A 257 -16.49 10.76 -20.77
CA HIS A 257 -15.61 11.88 -20.42
C HIS A 257 -14.43 12.03 -21.37
N LEU A 258 -14.12 11.04 -22.21
CA LEU A 258 -13.04 11.17 -23.19
C LEU A 258 -13.38 12.22 -24.24
N GLN A 259 -14.64 12.27 -24.69
CA GLN A 259 -15.09 13.28 -25.64
C GLN A 259 -15.12 14.67 -25.01
N ALA A 260 -15.64 14.80 -23.78
CA ALA A 260 -15.61 16.06 -23.04
C ALA A 260 -14.17 16.53 -22.72
N ALA A 261 -13.26 15.61 -22.39
CA ALA A 261 -11.86 15.93 -22.14
C ALA A 261 -11.11 16.38 -23.40
N VAL A 262 -11.47 15.83 -24.57
CA VAL A 262 -10.95 16.31 -25.86
C VAL A 262 -11.59 17.65 -26.22
N GLU A 263 -12.87 17.86 -25.92
CA GLU A 263 -13.58 19.12 -26.15
C GLU A 263 -12.97 20.29 -25.36
N VAL A 264 -12.36 20.05 -24.20
CA VAL A 264 -11.62 21.10 -23.47
C VAL A 264 -10.50 21.73 -24.34
N LEU A 265 -9.96 21.02 -25.34
CA LEU A 265 -8.97 21.56 -26.27
C LEU A 265 -9.54 22.62 -27.24
N THR A 266 -10.86 22.67 -27.43
CA THR A 266 -11.52 23.68 -28.29
C THR A 266 -11.69 25.02 -27.58
N GLN A 267 -11.58 25.02 -26.24
CA GLN A 267 -11.70 26.21 -25.42
C GLN A 267 -10.37 26.97 -25.40
N ARG A 268 -10.36 28.20 -25.94
CA ARG A 268 -9.21 29.10 -25.77
C ARG A 268 -9.08 29.45 -24.28
N THR A 269 -7.93 29.18 -23.69
CA THR A 269 -7.62 29.61 -22.32
C THR A 269 -7.79 31.12 -22.24
N PRO A 270 -8.60 31.66 -21.30
CA PRO A 270 -8.72 33.10 -21.13
C PRO A 270 -7.34 33.69 -20.82
N GLN A 271 -6.89 34.62 -21.67
CA GLN A 271 -5.74 35.48 -21.37
C GLN A 271 -6.07 36.23 -20.07
N ARG A 272 -5.28 36.01 -19.02
CA ARG A 272 -5.41 36.82 -17.79
C ARG A 272 -5.05 38.26 -18.15
N PRO A 273 -5.93 39.26 -17.92
CA PRO A 273 -5.53 40.65 -18.06
C PRO A 273 -4.52 40.97 -16.95
N GLY A 274 -3.38 41.56 -17.33
CA GLY A 274 -2.42 42.11 -16.39
C GLY A 274 -3.05 43.29 -15.65
N GLY A 275 -3.19 43.16 -14.33
CA GLY A 275 -3.74 44.18 -13.45
C GLY A 275 -3.52 43.78 -12.00
N VAL A 276 -3.09 44.73 -11.19
CA VAL A 276 -2.78 44.66 -9.76
C VAL A 276 -3.85 43.87 -8.99
N ILE A 277 -3.42 42.95 -8.12
CA ILE A 277 -4.30 42.23 -7.20
C ILE A 277 -4.32 43.02 -5.90
N ASP A 278 -5.22 43.99 -5.80
CA ASP A 278 -5.90 44.26 -4.54
C ASP A 278 -7.16 43.37 -4.51
N ASP A 279 -7.44 42.77 -3.35
CA ASP A 279 -8.58 41.91 -3.01
C ASP A 279 -8.61 40.48 -3.60
N VAL A 280 -8.14 39.53 -2.77
CA VAL A 280 -8.52 38.11 -2.86
C VAL A 280 -9.80 37.92 -2.04
N PRO A 281 -10.87 37.30 -2.57
CA PRO A 281 -12.05 37.00 -1.77
C PRO A 281 -11.71 35.97 -0.68
N GLU A 282 -11.89 36.34 0.59
CA GLU A 282 -11.96 35.41 1.71
C GLU A 282 -12.99 34.32 1.40
N PHE A 283 -12.56 33.07 1.41
CA PHE A 283 -13.50 31.95 1.51
C PHE A 283 -14.17 32.04 2.89
N GLY A 284 -15.37 32.63 2.89
CA GLY A 284 -16.21 32.81 4.06
C GLY A 284 -16.43 31.48 4.80
N VAL A 285 -15.89 31.43 6.01
CA VAL A 285 -16.30 30.49 7.04
C VAL A 285 -17.75 30.86 7.38
N LEU A 286 -18.72 30.05 6.94
CA LEU A 286 -20.07 30.14 7.48
C LEU A 286 -20.03 29.62 8.92
N ALA A 287 -19.92 30.57 9.85
CA ALA A 287 -20.26 30.37 11.24
C ALA A 287 -21.72 29.89 11.32
N VAL A 288 -21.91 28.65 11.75
CA VAL A 288 -23.18 28.19 12.32
C VAL A 288 -23.02 28.26 13.82
N ASP A 289 -23.55 29.34 14.39
CA ASP A 289 -23.86 29.44 15.82
C ASP A 289 -24.97 28.45 16.16
N VAL A 290 -24.64 27.36 16.85
CA VAL A 290 -25.57 26.68 17.77
C VAL A 290 -24.79 26.12 18.97
N ALA A 291 -24.89 26.85 20.08
CA ALA A 291 -24.92 26.45 21.49
C ALA A 291 -23.85 25.48 22.05
N ASP A 292 -23.02 26.08 22.91
CA ASP A 292 -21.85 25.58 23.63
C ASP A 292 -22.18 25.04 25.04
N ASP A 293 -23.17 24.16 25.18
CA ASP A 293 -23.70 23.75 26.52
C ASP A 293 -23.55 22.27 26.92
N VAL A 294 -22.86 21.44 26.12
CA VAL A 294 -22.71 20.00 26.46
C VAL A 294 -21.26 19.59 26.78
N TYR A 295 -20.26 20.42 26.44
CA TYR A 295 -18.85 20.03 26.57
C TYR A 295 -18.17 20.45 27.89
N ARG A 296 -18.76 21.34 28.69
CA ARG A 296 -18.21 21.75 30.01
C ARG A 296 -18.57 20.84 31.18
N ALA A 297 -19.32 19.76 30.96
CA ALA A 297 -19.83 18.91 32.05
C ALA A 297 -18.99 17.65 32.37
N LEU A 298 -17.86 17.37 31.69
CA LEU A 298 -17.18 16.06 31.83
C LEU A 298 -15.69 16.07 32.15
N VAL A 299 -15.02 17.21 32.29
CA VAL A 299 -13.60 17.22 32.68
C VAL A 299 -13.34 18.39 33.63
N VAL A 300 -12.76 18.06 34.79
CA VAL A 300 -12.26 18.92 35.90
C VAL A 300 -13.19 19.04 37.11
N GLY A 301 -12.79 18.41 38.22
CA GLY A 301 -13.15 18.87 39.56
C GLY A 301 -13.18 17.80 40.64
N GLN A 302 -12.03 17.41 41.19
CA GLN A 302 -11.93 16.78 42.51
C GLN A 302 -11.12 17.68 43.46
N LEU A 303 -11.58 17.78 44.72
CA LEU A 303 -10.99 18.40 45.93
C LEU A 303 -11.13 19.95 45.97
N SER A 304 -11.70 20.63 46.97
CA SER A 304 -11.75 20.42 48.44
C SER A 304 -12.81 21.35 49.11
N ARG A 305 -13.32 20.97 50.30
CA ARG A 305 -13.74 21.78 51.51
C ARG A 305 -14.39 23.17 51.30
N GLU A 306 -15.50 23.61 51.90
CA GLU A 306 -16.20 23.38 53.18
C GLU A 306 -17.55 24.18 53.17
N PRO A 307 -18.39 24.26 54.24
CA PRO A 307 -19.85 24.27 54.16
C PRO A 307 -20.54 25.63 54.41
N GLY A 308 -21.79 25.76 53.95
CA GLY A 308 -22.76 26.75 54.42
C GLY A 308 -24.00 26.77 53.52
N LYS A 309 -25.18 26.34 53.97
CA LYS A 309 -26.14 26.99 54.89
C LYS A 309 -27.22 27.79 54.14
N PHE A 310 -28.47 27.38 54.36
CA PHE A 310 -29.76 28.07 54.14
C PHE A 310 -30.16 28.35 52.67
N GLY A 311 -31.42 28.19 52.26
CA GLY A 311 -32.65 27.92 53.01
C GLY A 311 -33.80 27.61 52.05
N GLN A 312 -34.79 26.90 52.61
CA GLN A 312 -36.23 27.16 52.54
C GLN A 312 -36.81 27.68 51.21
N GLY A 313 -37.83 27.08 50.60
CA GLY A 313 -38.79 26.13 51.12
C GLY A 313 -40.15 26.30 50.41
N ARG A 314 -40.95 25.24 50.48
CA ARG A 314 -42.39 25.12 50.14
C ARG A 314 -42.70 25.06 48.64
N VAL A 315 -43.57 24.16 48.18
CA VAL A 315 -44.99 24.06 48.60
C VAL A 315 -45.59 22.66 48.33
N GLN A 316 -46.29 22.15 49.37
CA GLN A 316 -47.50 21.30 49.44
C GLN A 316 -47.52 19.88 48.82
N ARG A 317 -47.66 18.82 49.65
CA ARG A 317 -48.92 18.17 50.17
C ARG A 317 -49.72 17.55 49.02
N ARG A 318 -50.29 16.34 49.08
CA ARG A 318 -50.66 15.29 50.07
C ARG A 318 -51.17 14.14 49.15
N GLU A 319 -51.19 12.85 49.44
CA GLU A 319 -51.69 12.09 50.59
C GLU A 319 -51.33 10.60 50.34
N GLU A 320 -51.04 9.86 51.41
CA GLU A 320 -50.86 8.39 51.49
C GLU A 320 -52.24 7.66 51.39
N PRO A 321 -52.44 6.35 51.71
CA PRO A 321 -51.54 5.23 52.07
C PRO A 321 -51.87 3.93 51.28
N THR A 322 -51.08 2.85 51.34
CA THR A 322 -51.25 1.68 52.25
C THR A 322 -50.26 0.60 51.78
N GLU A 323 -49.34 0.13 52.61
CA GLU A 323 -49.39 -1.07 53.47
C GLU A 323 -49.34 -2.45 52.77
N GLY A 324 -48.49 -3.34 53.33
CA GLY A 324 -48.45 -4.79 53.07
C GLY A 324 -47.21 -5.26 52.29
N ALA A 325 -46.01 -5.41 52.87
CA ALA A 325 -45.56 -6.28 53.97
C ALA A 325 -45.63 -7.80 53.69
N GLN A 326 -44.48 -8.45 53.96
CA GLN A 326 -44.20 -9.88 54.17
C GLN A 326 -43.99 -10.71 52.89
N GLY A 327 -42.86 -11.38 52.66
CA GLY A 327 -42.00 -12.16 53.57
C GLY A 327 -42.14 -13.64 53.14
N ARG A 328 -41.11 -14.38 52.74
CA ARG A 328 -40.03 -15.04 53.53
C ARG A 328 -39.21 -15.84 52.49
N ARG A 329 -37.88 -15.76 52.46
CA ARG A 329 -36.88 -16.50 53.28
C ARG A 329 -36.74 -17.98 52.91
N VAL A 330 -35.50 -18.49 53.09
CA VAL A 330 -35.06 -19.90 53.21
C VAL A 330 -34.56 -20.49 51.87
N ARG A 331 -33.38 -21.13 51.70
CA ARG A 331 -32.36 -21.73 52.59
C ARG A 331 -31.01 -21.87 51.85
N ARG A 332 -29.92 -21.93 52.63
CA ARG A 332 -28.61 -22.50 52.25
C ARG A 332 -28.72 -24.01 52.03
N GLY A 333 -27.86 -24.55 51.16
CA GLY A 333 -27.54 -25.98 51.08
C GLY A 333 -26.16 -26.17 50.47
N SER A 334 -25.18 -26.51 51.31
CA SER A 334 -23.90 -27.10 50.93
C SER A 334 -24.09 -28.61 50.66
N CYS A 335 -23.21 -29.21 49.83
CA CYS A 335 -22.40 -30.40 50.15
C CYS A 335 -22.11 -31.34 48.95
N ILE A 336 -20.81 -31.65 48.82
CA ILE A 336 -20.20 -32.98 48.63
C ILE A 336 -20.08 -33.58 47.20
N ALA A 337 -18.89 -34.20 47.05
CA ALA A 337 -18.26 -34.89 45.93
C ALA A 337 -18.98 -36.12 45.38
N HIS A 338 -18.60 -36.56 44.17
CA HIS A 338 -18.22 -37.94 43.84
C HIS A 338 -17.46 -37.99 42.49
N GLY A 339 -16.48 -38.89 42.39
CA GLY A 339 -15.62 -39.14 41.22
C GLY A 339 -16.18 -40.13 40.18
N PRO A 340 -15.33 -40.90 39.47
CA PRO A 340 -15.25 -40.97 38.00
C PRO A 340 -15.93 -42.20 37.35
N PRO A 341 -15.78 -42.41 36.02
CA PRO A 341 -14.85 -43.48 35.60
C PRO A 341 -14.03 -43.21 34.30
N GLN A 342 -13.25 -44.23 33.94
CA GLN A 342 -11.99 -44.30 33.19
C GLN A 342 -12.10 -44.55 31.67
N GLY A 343 -10.97 -44.31 30.98
CA GLY A 343 -10.45 -45.10 29.83
C GLY A 343 -10.67 -44.49 28.43
N VAL A 344 -9.79 -44.59 27.42
CA VAL A 344 -8.46 -45.20 27.18
C VAL A 344 -7.94 -44.54 25.87
N GLY A 345 -6.63 -44.33 25.68
CA GLY A 345 -6.08 -44.03 24.33
C GLY A 345 -4.77 -43.24 24.29
N SER A 346 -3.67 -43.90 24.58
CA SER A 346 -2.28 -43.44 24.58
C SER A 346 -1.72 -43.05 23.20
N TRP A 347 -0.93 -41.97 23.15
CA TRP A 347 0.02 -41.64 22.07
C TRP A 347 1.44 -42.03 22.49
N PRO A 348 2.23 -42.80 21.71
CA PRO A 348 3.61 -43.07 22.04
C PRO A 348 4.57 -41.99 21.50
N GLN A 349 5.32 -41.38 22.42
CA GLN A 349 6.65 -40.85 22.16
C GLN A 349 7.62 -42.00 21.89
N LEU A 350 8.53 -41.83 20.93
CA LEU A 350 9.99 -42.08 21.03
C LEU A 350 10.59 -42.24 19.63
N TYR A 351 11.62 -41.45 19.30
CA TYR A 351 12.92 -41.98 18.85
C TYR A 351 14.01 -40.90 18.93
N ARG A 352 15.03 -41.16 19.76
CA ARG A 352 16.37 -40.54 19.72
C ARG A 352 17.29 -41.42 18.88
N PRO A 353 18.27 -40.89 18.13
CA PRO A 353 19.26 -41.72 17.46
C PRO A 353 20.43 -42.10 18.40
N PRO A 354 21.04 -43.30 18.25
CA PRO A 354 22.25 -43.68 18.98
C PRO A 354 23.55 -43.36 18.20
N PRO A 355 24.72 -43.38 18.87
CA PRO A 355 26.01 -43.04 18.26
C PRO A 355 26.80 -44.25 17.74
N GLY A 356 27.49 -44.05 16.61
CA GLY A 356 28.80 -44.63 16.27
C GLY A 356 28.91 -46.06 15.72
N SER A 357 29.42 -46.22 14.49
CA SER A 357 30.62 -47.03 14.18
C SER A 357 30.93 -47.09 12.66
N VAL A 358 32.23 -47.08 12.37
CA VAL A 358 32.90 -46.99 11.05
C VAL A 358 33.18 -48.40 10.49
N LYS A 359 33.09 -48.59 9.16
CA LYS A 359 34.08 -49.36 8.34
C LYS A 359 33.83 -49.30 6.82
N ARG A 360 34.87 -48.82 6.10
CA ARG A 360 35.44 -49.16 4.76
C ARG A 360 34.50 -49.71 3.66
N GLY A 361 34.53 -49.30 2.39
CA GLY A 361 35.43 -48.48 1.58
C GLY A 361 35.34 -48.95 0.11
N ARG A 362 35.32 -48.03 -0.87
CA ARG A 362 35.81 -48.26 -2.24
C ARG A 362 36.18 -46.93 -2.87
N LEU A 363 37.42 -46.90 -3.36
CA LEU A 363 38.12 -45.77 -3.97
C LEU A 363 37.60 -45.46 -5.37
N TYR A 364 37.42 -44.18 -5.67
CA TYR A 364 37.76 -43.58 -6.97
C TYR A 364 38.39 -42.19 -6.72
N SER A 365 39.41 -41.90 -7.53
CA SER A 365 40.40 -40.82 -7.44
C SER A 365 39.87 -39.38 -7.38
N PRO A 366 40.71 -38.42 -6.94
CA PRO A 366 40.31 -37.05 -6.62
C PRO A 366 40.15 -36.20 -7.88
N VAL A 367 39.00 -35.53 -7.99
CA VAL A 367 38.79 -34.39 -8.88
C VAL A 367 39.04 -33.13 -8.03
N PRO A 368 39.80 -32.12 -8.51
CA PRO A 368 40.31 -31.04 -7.67
C PRO A 368 39.17 -30.18 -7.07
N PRO A 369 39.40 -29.56 -5.90
CA PRO A 369 38.39 -28.71 -5.27
C PRO A 369 38.31 -27.39 -6.03
N SER A 370 37.40 -27.30 -7.00
CA SER A 370 36.98 -26.03 -7.57
C SER A 370 35.52 -25.76 -7.19
N TYR A 371 35.36 -24.75 -6.33
CA TYR A 371 34.13 -24.05 -5.96
C TYR A 371 33.19 -24.70 -4.92
N LEU A 372 33.71 -24.88 -3.70
CA LEU A 372 32.94 -24.40 -2.55
C LEU A 372 32.96 -22.87 -2.62
N VAL A 373 31.83 -22.24 -2.94
CA VAL A 373 31.60 -20.86 -2.52
C VAL A 373 30.81 -20.98 -1.22
N PRO A 374 31.45 -20.74 -0.05
CA PRO A 374 30.70 -20.56 1.18
C PRO A 374 29.72 -19.41 0.97
N HIS A 375 28.58 -19.42 1.65
CA HIS A 375 27.86 -18.17 1.91
C HIS A 375 28.82 -17.24 2.65
N LEU A 376 29.57 -16.43 1.88
CA LEU A 376 30.43 -15.40 2.39
C LEU A 376 29.51 -14.39 3.10
N PRO A 377 29.77 -14.05 4.37
CA PRO A 377 29.23 -12.82 4.91
C PRO A 377 29.77 -11.70 4.02
N PHE A 378 28.85 -10.87 3.51
CA PHE A 378 29.08 -9.58 2.86
C PHE A 378 30.52 -9.38 2.34
N SER A 379 30.80 -9.85 1.12
CA SER A 379 31.83 -9.16 0.35
C SER A 379 31.30 -7.76 0.16
N ARG A 380 31.76 -6.80 0.98
CA ARG A 380 31.56 -5.38 0.70
C ARG A 380 31.95 -5.21 -0.77
N SER A 381 30.98 -4.92 -1.63
CA SER A 381 31.27 -4.32 -2.93
C SER A 381 32.30 -3.21 -2.68
N PRO A 382 33.32 -3.03 -3.55
CA PRO A 382 34.31 -1.98 -3.36
C PRO A 382 33.54 -0.70 -3.01
N ALA A 383 33.94 -0.03 -1.93
CA ALA A 383 33.24 1.15 -1.43
C ALA A 383 33.10 2.13 -2.59
N MET A 384 31.91 2.20 -3.17
CA MET A 384 31.68 3.08 -4.30
C MET A 384 31.52 4.46 -3.70
N GLN A 385 32.24 5.42 -4.26
CA GLN A 385 32.18 6.80 -3.84
C GLN A 385 32.24 7.65 -5.09
N TYR A 386 31.55 8.77 -5.06
CA TYR A 386 31.56 9.74 -6.13
C TYR A 386 31.96 11.10 -5.57
N THR A 387 32.93 11.75 -6.21
CA THR A 387 33.33 13.12 -5.85
C THR A 387 32.72 14.09 -6.86
N ILE A 388 31.88 15.00 -6.37
CA ILE A 388 31.25 16.04 -7.19
C ILE A 388 32.27 17.15 -7.38
N ALA A 389 32.66 17.40 -8.63
CA ALA A 389 33.55 18.53 -8.92
C ALA A 389 32.80 19.86 -8.77
N ARG A 390 33.48 20.86 -8.20
CA ARG A 390 32.97 22.23 -8.13
C ARG A 390 33.14 22.94 -9.48
N THR A 391 32.14 23.70 -9.88
CA THR A 391 32.20 24.65 -11.00
C THR A 391 31.91 26.07 -10.49
N THR A 392 32.33 27.08 -11.25
CA THR A 392 32.01 28.47 -10.94
C THR A 392 30.57 28.83 -11.29
N ASN A 393 29.99 28.16 -12.29
CA ASN A 393 28.62 28.41 -12.74
C ASN A 393 28.10 27.18 -13.53
N LEU A 394 26.97 26.62 -13.12
CA LEU A 394 26.27 25.58 -13.88
C LEU A 394 25.62 26.13 -15.17
N GLY A 395 25.27 27.42 -15.20
CA GLY A 395 24.52 28.04 -16.29
C GLY A 395 23.12 27.45 -16.43
N SER A 396 22.51 27.57 -17.61
CA SER A 396 21.23 26.94 -17.91
C SER A 396 21.40 25.47 -18.28
N ALA A 397 20.45 24.62 -17.86
CA ALA A 397 20.37 23.23 -18.30
C ALA A 397 20.07 23.16 -19.80
N ASP A 398 20.87 22.38 -20.55
CA ASP A 398 20.72 22.24 -22.00
C ASP A 398 20.76 20.78 -22.48
N ALA A 399 20.90 19.83 -21.56
CA ALA A 399 20.93 18.39 -21.80
C ALA A 399 22.06 17.94 -22.76
N ARG A 400 23.12 18.74 -22.94
CA ARG A 400 24.26 18.38 -23.78
C ARG A 400 25.36 17.72 -22.97
N TRP A 401 25.47 16.40 -23.09
CA TRP A 401 26.47 15.58 -22.40
C TRP A 401 27.93 15.97 -22.69
N ASP A 402 28.19 16.46 -23.90
CA ASP A 402 29.49 16.85 -24.44
C ASP A 402 29.83 18.32 -24.20
N ARG A 403 28.96 19.09 -23.52
CA ARG A 403 29.25 20.47 -23.14
C ARG A 403 30.53 20.53 -22.30
N PRO A 404 31.49 21.44 -22.60
CA PRO A 404 32.77 21.53 -21.89
C PRO A 404 32.65 21.64 -20.36
N LEU A 405 31.53 22.18 -19.86
CA LEU A 405 31.18 22.22 -18.45
C LEU A 405 31.33 20.85 -17.77
N TRP A 406 30.86 19.78 -18.41
CA TRP A 406 30.85 18.43 -17.84
C TRP A 406 32.20 17.70 -17.92
N ALA A 407 33.22 18.28 -18.56
CA ALA A 407 34.51 17.63 -18.79
C ALA A 407 35.25 17.30 -17.50
N ALA A 408 35.08 18.12 -16.45
CA ALA A 408 35.70 17.90 -15.14
C ALA A 408 34.91 16.94 -14.24
N ALA A 409 33.69 16.55 -14.62
CA ALA A 409 32.85 15.66 -13.82
C ALA A 409 33.25 14.18 -14.02
N GLN A 410 33.36 13.45 -12.92
CA GLN A 410 33.48 11.99 -12.96
C GLN A 410 32.24 11.38 -13.63
N THR A 411 32.40 10.36 -14.47
CA THR A 411 31.25 9.60 -14.98
C THR A 411 31.02 8.38 -14.09
N LEU A 412 29.80 8.21 -13.58
CA LEU A 412 29.34 6.95 -12.99
C LEU A 412 28.48 6.17 -13.99
N GLU A 413 28.42 4.86 -13.82
CA GLU A 413 27.62 3.97 -14.67
C GLU A 413 26.67 3.10 -13.85
N VAL A 414 25.43 2.95 -14.31
CA VAL A 414 24.46 2.03 -13.73
C VAL A 414 24.68 0.65 -14.34
N THR A 415 25.26 -0.26 -13.55
CA THR A 415 25.70 -1.60 -14.01
C THR A 415 25.06 -2.75 -13.24
N ASN A 416 24.39 -2.49 -12.11
CA ASN A 416 23.81 -3.52 -11.27
C ASN A 416 22.34 -3.75 -11.62
N PHE A 417 22.03 -4.91 -12.21
CA PHE A 417 20.67 -5.35 -12.55
C PHE A 417 20.35 -6.66 -11.82
N PRO A 418 20.09 -6.61 -10.49
CA PRO A 418 20.06 -7.80 -9.63
C PRO A 418 18.77 -8.62 -9.76
N TRP A 419 17.71 -8.04 -10.33
CA TRP A 419 16.40 -8.70 -10.45
C TRP A 419 16.21 -9.37 -11.80
N LYS A 420 15.38 -10.41 -11.81
CA LYS A 420 14.94 -11.04 -13.05
C LYS A 420 14.01 -10.10 -13.82
N ASP A 421 14.41 -9.75 -15.04
CA ASP A 421 13.71 -8.81 -15.90
C ASP A 421 13.73 -9.29 -17.37
N SER A 422 13.55 -8.39 -18.34
CA SER A 422 13.56 -8.70 -19.78
C SER A 422 14.93 -9.15 -20.32
N GLY A 423 16.02 -8.95 -19.58
CA GLY A 423 17.38 -9.13 -20.06
C GLY A 423 17.93 -7.93 -20.85
N HIS A 424 17.13 -6.89 -21.11
CA HIS A 424 17.59 -5.64 -21.74
C HIS A 424 18.45 -4.81 -20.78
N ARG A 425 19.57 -4.28 -21.26
CA ARG A 425 20.60 -3.60 -20.43
C ARG A 425 21.04 -2.31 -21.12
N PRO A 426 20.30 -1.20 -20.97
CA PRO A 426 20.74 0.09 -21.49
C PRO A 426 22.04 0.53 -20.85
N LYS A 427 22.89 1.22 -21.62
CA LYS A 427 24.09 1.85 -21.08
C LYS A 427 23.70 3.20 -20.51
N VAL A 428 23.76 3.31 -19.19
CA VAL A 428 23.31 4.48 -18.44
C VAL A 428 24.51 5.09 -17.73
N GLN A 429 24.76 6.37 -18.01
CA GLN A 429 25.85 7.14 -17.44
C GLN A 429 25.28 8.39 -16.76
N ALA A 430 25.88 8.82 -15.66
CA ALA A 430 25.53 10.08 -15.00
C ALA A 430 26.77 10.88 -14.58
N ARG A 431 26.61 12.19 -14.50
CA ARG A 431 27.62 13.17 -14.04
C ARG A 431 26.99 14.21 -13.14
N LEU A 432 27.73 14.61 -12.11
CA LEU A 432 27.34 15.65 -11.16
C LEU A 432 28.40 16.74 -11.09
N LEU A 433 27.93 17.98 -10.96
CA LEU A 433 28.68 19.19 -10.66
C LEU A 433 27.93 19.99 -9.62
N TYR A 434 28.63 20.86 -8.89
CA TYR A 434 27.97 21.83 -8.00
C TYR A 434 28.62 23.20 -8.09
N ASP A 435 27.83 24.25 -7.89
CA ASP A 435 28.30 25.61 -7.63
C ASP A 435 27.83 26.08 -6.25
N ASP A 436 27.75 27.38 -6.00
CA ASP A 436 27.30 27.90 -4.69
C ASP A 436 25.78 27.85 -4.50
N GLN A 437 25.00 27.61 -5.57
CA GLN A 437 23.54 27.71 -5.57
C GLN A 437 22.86 26.35 -5.76
N ALA A 438 23.43 25.46 -6.56
CA ALA A 438 22.77 24.22 -6.93
C ALA A 438 23.73 23.03 -7.14
N LEU A 439 23.14 21.84 -7.08
CA LEU A 439 23.70 20.59 -7.57
C LEU A 439 23.16 20.31 -8.97
N GLY A 440 24.01 20.31 -9.98
CA GLY A 440 23.67 19.93 -11.36
C GLY A 440 23.88 18.43 -11.59
N LEU A 441 22.93 17.80 -12.26
CA LEU A 441 22.97 16.37 -12.62
C LEU A 441 22.59 16.19 -14.08
N ILE A 442 23.34 15.37 -14.81
CA ILE A 442 23.00 14.97 -16.17
C ILE A 442 23.11 13.44 -16.31
N PHE A 443 22.13 12.84 -17.00
CA PHE A 443 22.16 11.46 -17.45
C PHE A 443 22.32 11.39 -18.97
N ARG A 444 23.04 10.36 -19.42
CA ARG A 444 23.09 9.93 -20.82
C ARG A 444 22.77 8.44 -20.87
N VAL A 445 21.80 8.08 -21.70
CA VAL A 445 21.33 6.71 -21.83
C VAL A 445 21.37 6.30 -23.29
N GLU A 446 22.13 5.25 -23.59
CA GLU A 446 22.05 4.53 -24.86
C GLU A 446 21.09 3.35 -24.66
N ASP A 447 19.92 3.41 -25.30
CA ASP A 447 18.78 2.55 -25.00
C ASP A 447 18.09 2.02 -26.28
N ARG A 448 17.14 1.12 -26.06
CA ARG A 448 16.11 0.65 -27.00
C ARG A 448 14.82 0.48 -26.20
N TYR A 449 13.67 0.51 -26.85
CA TYR A 449 12.36 0.38 -26.20
C TYR A 449 12.05 1.58 -25.30
N VAL A 450 12.35 2.78 -25.79
CA VAL A 450 12.21 4.03 -25.06
C VAL A 450 10.77 4.55 -25.16
N ARG A 451 10.16 4.88 -24.01
CA ARG A 451 8.79 5.37 -23.93
C ARG A 451 8.63 6.41 -22.83
N ALA A 452 7.84 7.44 -23.07
CA ALA A 452 7.47 8.45 -22.07
C ALA A 452 6.04 8.94 -22.31
N VAL A 453 5.13 8.66 -21.38
CA VAL A 453 3.71 9.09 -21.46
C VAL A 453 3.26 9.93 -20.27
N ALA A 454 4.04 9.99 -19.18
CA ALA A 454 3.80 10.88 -18.07
C ALA A 454 4.05 12.34 -18.48
N LYS A 455 3.07 13.23 -18.22
CA LYS A 455 3.06 14.60 -18.78
C LYS A 455 3.17 15.69 -17.72
N LYS A 456 2.63 15.44 -16.53
CA LYS A 456 2.54 16.42 -15.44
C LYS A 456 3.52 16.05 -14.33
N PHE A 457 4.01 17.05 -13.63
CA PHE A 457 4.77 16.86 -12.40
C PHE A 457 3.99 15.98 -11.42
N GLN A 458 4.70 15.06 -10.76
CA GLN A 458 4.15 14.01 -9.90
C GLN A 458 3.29 12.93 -10.59
N ASP A 459 3.28 12.87 -11.92
CA ASP A 459 2.79 11.68 -12.63
C ASP A 459 3.68 10.46 -12.35
N SER A 460 3.16 9.25 -12.57
CA SER A 460 3.94 8.03 -12.42
C SER A 460 5.00 7.92 -13.53
N VAL A 461 6.25 8.26 -13.22
CA VAL A 461 7.34 8.20 -14.21
C VAL A 461 8.06 6.86 -14.23
N CYS A 462 8.00 6.07 -13.15
CA CYS A 462 8.59 4.72 -13.09
C CYS A 462 8.07 3.75 -14.17
N THR A 463 6.90 4.04 -14.74
CA THR A 463 6.32 3.28 -15.85
C THR A 463 6.92 3.63 -17.21
N ASP A 464 7.54 4.80 -17.33
CA ASP A 464 8.24 5.28 -18.51
C ASP A 464 9.71 4.85 -18.48
N SER A 465 10.45 5.15 -19.54
CA SER A 465 11.91 5.09 -19.55
C SER A 465 12.45 6.24 -18.70
N CYS A 466 12.89 5.93 -17.49
CA CYS A 466 13.26 6.91 -16.47
C CYS A 466 14.63 6.66 -15.85
N CYS A 467 15.29 7.74 -15.45
CA CYS A 467 16.43 7.69 -14.55
C CYS A 467 16.05 8.30 -13.21
N GLU A 468 16.63 7.79 -12.13
CA GLU A 468 16.33 8.26 -10.79
C GLU A 468 17.61 8.60 -10.01
N PHE A 469 17.53 9.61 -9.16
CA PHE A 469 18.59 10.03 -8.24
C PHE A 469 18.01 10.17 -6.84
N PHE A 470 18.44 9.31 -5.92
CA PHE A 470 17.97 9.34 -4.53
C PHE A 470 19.10 9.84 -3.66
N VAL A 471 18.83 10.82 -2.79
CA VAL A 471 19.88 11.49 -2.01
C VAL A 471 19.43 11.79 -0.57
N ALA A 472 20.21 11.29 0.38
CA ALA A 472 20.11 11.52 1.82
C ALA A 472 21.19 12.54 2.24
N PRO A 473 20.83 13.81 2.48
CA PRO A 473 21.81 14.87 2.66
C PRO A 473 22.17 15.14 4.13
N VAL A 474 21.46 14.52 5.08
CA VAL A 474 21.66 14.70 6.52
C VAL A 474 22.53 13.56 7.08
N PRO A 475 23.74 13.83 7.62
CA PRO A 475 24.56 12.82 8.26
C PRO A 475 23.82 12.08 9.38
N GLY A 476 23.92 10.75 9.42
CA GLY A 476 23.27 9.91 10.43
C GLY A 476 21.77 9.69 10.24
N SER A 477 21.11 10.41 9.32
CA SER A 477 19.71 10.17 8.96
C SER A 477 19.61 9.37 7.67
N SER A 478 18.57 8.55 7.56
CA SER A 478 18.21 7.86 6.33
C SER A 478 17.02 8.51 5.61
N ALA A 479 16.62 9.73 5.98
CA ALA A 479 15.64 10.52 5.25
C ALA A 479 16.27 11.06 3.96
N TYR A 480 15.52 11.09 2.86
CA TYR A 480 16.06 11.40 1.53
C TYR A 480 15.02 12.01 0.60
N LEU A 481 15.48 12.63 -0.49
CA LEU A 481 14.66 12.98 -1.64
C LEU A 481 14.85 11.91 -2.74
N ASN A 482 13.77 11.47 -3.37
CA ASN A 482 13.83 10.73 -4.63
C ASN A 482 13.53 11.67 -5.80
N PHE A 483 14.44 11.81 -6.75
CA PHE A 483 14.17 12.51 -8.00
C PHE A 483 14.04 11.46 -9.10
N GLU A 484 12.82 11.15 -9.53
CA GLU A 484 12.57 10.26 -10.66
C GLU A 484 12.21 11.11 -11.87
N VAL A 485 12.88 10.90 -13.01
CA VAL A 485 12.70 11.73 -14.20
C VAL A 485 12.63 10.85 -15.44
N ASN A 486 11.54 10.95 -16.21
CA ASN A 486 11.43 10.21 -17.48
C ASN A 486 12.29 10.87 -18.58
N CYS A 487 12.49 10.17 -19.70
CA CYS A 487 13.30 10.66 -20.82
C CYS A 487 12.73 11.92 -21.51
N GLY A 488 11.47 12.27 -21.21
CA GLY A 488 10.80 13.51 -21.62
C GLY A 488 10.83 14.63 -20.58
N GLY A 489 11.61 14.50 -19.50
CA GLY A 489 11.82 15.53 -18.48
C GLY A 489 10.69 15.71 -17.46
N THR A 490 9.67 14.85 -17.45
CA THR A 490 8.64 14.87 -16.40
C THR A 490 9.22 14.28 -15.11
N MET A 491 9.03 14.97 -13.97
CA MET A 491 9.57 14.56 -12.67
C MET A 491 8.48 14.04 -11.71
N LEU A 492 8.86 13.05 -10.89
CA LEU A 492 8.16 12.60 -9.68
C LEU A 492 9.13 12.71 -8.52
N VAL A 493 8.78 13.49 -7.50
CA VAL A 493 9.69 13.85 -6.41
C VAL A 493 8.99 13.81 -5.05
N PHE A 494 9.55 13.05 -4.11
CA PHE A 494 9.10 13.03 -2.73
C PHE A 494 10.24 13.19 -1.73
N ARG A 495 9.93 13.81 -0.59
CA ARG A 495 10.76 13.74 0.61
C ARG A 495 10.31 12.53 1.43
N CYS A 496 11.16 11.51 1.47
CA CYS A 496 10.92 10.26 2.17
C CYS A 496 11.47 10.32 3.61
N PRO A 497 10.65 10.01 4.64
CA PRO A 497 11.10 10.00 6.03
C PRO A 497 11.96 8.79 6.38
N SER A 498 12.90 8.99 7.30
CA SER A 498 13.67 7.89 7.92
C SER A 498 12.76 6.97 8.75
N PRO A 499 13.18 5.75 9.12
CA PRO A 499 12.45 4.90 10.04
C PRO A 499 12.09 5.58 11.36
N GLU A 500 13.02 6.36 11.93
CA GLU A 500 12.83 7.10 13.18
C GLU A 500 11.76 8.19 13.01
N GLU A 501 11.79 8.90 11.88
CA GLU A 501 10.78 9.89 11.55
C GLU A 501 9.40 9.29 11.30
N ARG A 502 9.33 8.12 10.63
CA ARG A 502 8.08 7.37 10.45
C ARG A 502 7.52 6.92 11.79
N GLN A 503 8.37 6.45 12.70
CA GLN A 503 7.97 6.09 14.06
C GLN A 503 7.45 7.30 14.84
N ALA A 504 7.99 8.49 14.57
CA ALA A 504 7.50 9.77 15.08
C ALA A 504 6.25 10.30 14.33
N GLY A 505 5.67 9.53 13.41
CA GLY A 505 4.45 9.89 12.69
C GLY A 505 4.64 10.83 11.49
N LYS A 506 5.88 11.09 11.06
CA LYS A 506 6.12 11.87 9.83
C LYS A 506 5.84 11.01 8.60
N GLU A 507 5.03 11.56 7.70
CA GLU A 507 4.71 10.94 6.42
C GLU A 507 5.66 11.39 5.30
N GLN A 508 5.53 10.76 4.14
CA GLN A 508 6.19 11.18 2.91
C GLN A 508 5.58 12.51 2.43
N ILE A 509 6.43 13.47 2.06
CA ILE A 509 5.99 14.77 1.57
C ILE A 509 6.10 14.80 0.04
N VAL A 510 5.01 15.19 -0.62
CA VAL A 510 4.95 15.44 -2.05
C VAL A 510 5.45 16.86 -2.30
N LEU A 511 6.44 17.03 -3.17
CA LEU A 511 6.93 18.36 -3.54
C LEU A 511 5.86 19.13 -4.33
N SER A 512 5.78 20.45 -4.14
CA SER A 512 4.77 21.30 -4.77
C SER A 512 5.18 21.75 -6.16
N ALA A 513 4.26 22.34 -6.92
CA ALA A 513 4.58 22.97 -8.21
C ALA A 513 5.54 24.17 -8.08
N GLU A 514 5.60 24.82 -6.92
CA GLU A 514 6.60 25.86 -6.64
C GLU A 514 7.99 25.23 -6.52
N ASP A 515 8.08 24.04 -5.93
CA ASP A 515 9.34 23.29 -5.89
C ASP A 515 9.79 22.84 -7.29
N GLU A 516 8.86 22.39 -8.13
CA GLU A 516 9.13 22.09 -9.54
C GLU A 516 9.73 23.31 -10.27
N ALA A 517 9.13 24.49 -10.11
CA ALA A 517 9.59 25.70 -10.77
C ALA A 517 11.03 26.12 -10.40
N MET A 518 11.54 25.66 -9.25
CA MET A 518 12.92 25.89 -8.82
C MET A 518 13.92 24.90 -9.43
N MET A 519 13.47 23.81 -10.04
CA MET A 519 14.32 22.75 -10.60
C MET A 519 14.29 22.81 -12.14
N PRO A 520 15.16 23.60 -12.78
CA PRO A 520 15.19 23.63 -14.24
C PRO A 520 15.56 22.25 -14.78
N VAL A 521 14.78 21.76 -15.75
CA VAL A 521 14.97 20.48 -16.43
C VAL A 521 15.11 20.72 -17.93
N SER A 522 16.08 20.05 -18.55
CA SER A 522 16.25 19.96 -20.00
C SER A 522 16.38 18.51 -20.42
N HIS A 523 15.92 18.17 -21.62
CA HIS A 523 15.87 16.80 -22.12
C HIS A 523 16.03 16.76 -23.65
N SER A 524 16.63 15.70 -24.19
CA SER A 524 16.90 15.59 -25.63
C SER A 524 15.76 14.99 -26.46
N LEU A 525 14.85 14.22 -25.83
CA LEU A 525 13.68 13.63 -26.51
C LEU A 525 12.46 14.54 -26.37
N SER A 526 11.38 14.25 -27.09
CA SER A 526 10.10 14.93 -26.89
C SER A 526 9.53 14.62 -25.49
N LYS A 527 8.77 15.55 -24.93
CA LYS A 527 8.09 15.37 -23.63
C LYS A 527 7.16 14.15 -23.60
N ASN A 528 6.63 13.77 -24.76
CA ASN A 528 5.86 12.56 -24.97
C ASN A 528 6.56 11.70 -26.04
N VAL A 529 6.93 10.48 -25.68
CA VAL A 529 7.50 9.45 -26.55
C VAL A 529 6.52 8.28 -26.59
N ASP A 530 5.60 8.34 -27.53
CA ASP A 530 4.60 7.32 -27.84
C ASP A 530 4.27 7.42 -29.34
N PRO A 531 4.35 6.33 -30.13
CA PRO A 531 4.65 4.97 -29.71
C PRO A 531 6.10 4.77 -29.21
N GLU A 532 6.34 3.64 -28.54
CA GLU A 532 7.66 3.26 -28.03
C GLU A 532 8.72 3.21 -29.15
N ILE A 533 9.90 3.78 -28.92
CA ILE A 533 11.03 3.73 -29.84
C ILE A 533 11.79 2.42 -29.63
N ALA A 534 11.61 1.45 -30.53
CA ALA A 534 12.29 0.16 -30.46
C ALA A 534 13.75 0.18 -30.98
N ASP A 535 14.10 1.19 -31.77
CA ASP A 535 15.41 1.33 -32.38
C ASP A 535 16.45 1.93 -31.42
N PRO A 536 17.75 1.65 -31.62
CA PRO A 536 18.83 2.25 -30.84
C PRO A 536 18.71 3.77 -30.79
N THR A 537 18.57 4.31 -29.58
CA THR A 537 18.35 5.73 -29.33
C THR A 537 19.23 6.17 -28.18
N THR A 538 19.91 7.30 -28.33
CA THR A 538 20.60 7.95 -27.21
C THR A 538 19.76 9.13 -26.74
N TRP A 539 19.54 9.22 -25.43
CA TRP A 539 18.84 10.35 -24.84
C TRP A 539 19.54 10.87 -23.60
N THR A 540 19.33 12.15 -23.33
CA THR A 540 19.89 12.85 -22.18
C THR A 540 18.80 13.60 -21.43
N ILE A 541 18.98 13.70 -20.12
CA ILE A 541 18.21 14.57 -19.25
C ILE A 541 19.18 15.30 -18.32
N GLU A 542 18.99 16.58 -18.14
CA GLU A 542 19.77 17.43 -17.23
C GLU A 542 18.82 18.19 -16.33
N TYR A 543 19.12 18.25 -15.04
CA TYR A 543 18.37 19.08 -14.11
C TYR A 543 19.24 19.60 -12.99
N HIS A 544 18.90 20.80 -12.48
CA HIS A 544 19.62 21.44 -11.38
C HIS A 544 18.76 21.48 -10.12
N LEU A 545 19.36 21.12 -9.00
CA LEU A 545 18.70 21.00 -7.71
C LEU A 545 19.23 22.09 -6.77
N PRO A 546 18.46 23.16 -6.51
CA PRO A 546 18.94 24.27 -5.70
C PRO A 546 19.13 23.87 -4.24
N PHE A 547 20.17 24.35 -3.59
CA PHE A 547 20.43 24.06 -2.17
C PHE A 547 19.35 24.60 -1.25
N ALA A 548 18.63 25.64 -1.67
CA ALA A 548 17.44 26.12 -0.98
C ALA A 548 16.35 25.04 -0.84
N LEU A 549 16.22 24.12 -1.81
CA LEU A 549 15.29 22.99 -1.73
C LEU A 549 15.68 22.05 -0.58
N PHE A 550 16.96 21.73 -0.46
CA PHE A 550 17.47 20.89 0.62
C PHE A 550 17.37 21.58 1.98
N ALA A 551 17.62 22.89 2.05
CA ALA A 551 17.40 23.69 3.26
C ALA A 551 15.92 23.66 3.69
N LYS A 552 14.97 23.82 2.76
CA LYS A 552 13.53 23.76 3.02
C LYS A 552 13.11 22.42 3.64
N TYR A 553 13.60 21.29 3.10
CA TYR A 553 13.12 19.96 3.46
C TYR A 553 13.92 19.24 4.56
N PHE A 554 15.16 19.65 4.81
CA PHE A 554 16.04 19.02 5.78
C PHE A 554 16.65 20.00 6.79
N GLY A 555 16.47 21.32 6.63
CA GLY A 555 17.06 22.31 7.52
C GLY A 555 18.58 22.34 7.46
N ILE A 556 19.18 21.98 6.32
CA ILE A 556 20.64 21.93 6.15
C ILE A 556 21.18 23.16 5.42
N ALA A 557 22.43 23.49 5.72
CA ALA A 557 23.17 24.52 4.99
C ALA A 557 23.65 24.02 3.62
N THR A 558 23.97 24.95 2.72
CA THR A 558 24.68 24.68 1.48
C THR A 558 25.96 23.87 1.75
N PRO A 559 26.19 22.76 1.04
CA PRO A 559 27.37 21.94 1.23
C PRO A 559 28.64 22.73 0.90
N ARG A 560 29.66 22.55 1.73
CA ARG A 560 31.02 23.05 1.48
C ARG A 560 31.90 21.92 0.96
N GLN A 561 33.05 22.26 0.40
CA GLN A 561 34.09 21.28 0.06
C GLN A 561 34.34 20.34 1.26
N GLY A 562 34.40 19.03 0.99
CA GLY A 562 34.50 17.96 1.99
C GLY A 562 33.17 17.50 2.59
N THR A 563 32.05 18.19 2.35
CA THR A 563 30.73 17.73 2.79
C THR A 563 30.42 16.39 2.13
N THR A 564 29.88 15.44 2.87
CA THR A 564 29.50 14.13 2.35
C THR A 564 28.01 13.89 2.54
N TRP A 565 27.32 13.63 1.44
CA TRP A 565 25.95 13.10 1.42
C TRP A 565 25.98 11.63 1.06
N ARG A 566 24.82 10.96 1.09
CA ARG A 566 24.69 9.58 0.59
C ARG A 566 23.66 9.54 -0.53
N ALA A 567 23.96 8.85 -1.62
CA ALA A 567 23.05 8.76 -2.76
C ALA A 567 23.12 7.42 -3.49
N ASN A 568 22.13 7.18 -4.36
CA ASN A 568 22.20 6.14 -5.38
C ASN A 568 21.49 6.61 -6.66
N PHE A 569 21.80 5.96 -7.78
CA PHE A 569 21.31 6.30 -9.12
C PHE A 569 20.68 5.07 -9.75
N TYR A 570 19.58 5.25 -10.47
CA TYR A 570 18.78 4.14 -10.97
C TYR A 570 18.32 4.34 -12.41
N LYS A 571 17.98 3.23 -13.05
CA LYS A 571 17.30 3.14 -14.35
C LYS A 571 16.05 2.26 -14.21
N CYS A 572 14.92 2.74 -14.70
CA CYS A 572 13.63 2.06 -14.68
C CYS A 572 12.92 2.14 -16.04
N ALA A 573 12.02 1.18 -16.29
CA ALA A 573 11.21 1.10 -17.51
C ALA A 573 10.03 0.10 -17.37
N ASP A 574 9.18 0.22 -16.34
CA ASP A 574 8.24 -0.85 -15.96
C ASP A 574 7.22 -1.22 -17.06
N HIS A 575 6.76 -0.25 -17.85
CA HIS A 575 5.73 -0.42 -18.88
C HIS A 575 6.26 -0.17 -20.30
N THR A 576 7.49 -0.62 -20.54
CA THR A 576 8.03 -0.81 -21.88
C THR A 576 7.85 -2.26 -22.32
N SER A 577 8.11 -2.55 -23.60
CA SER A 577 8.16 -3.93 -24.09
C SER A 577 9.27 -4.76 -23.43
N HIS A 578 10.28 -4.10 -22.86
CA HIS A 578 11.44 -4.73 -22.21
C HIS A 578 11.70 -4.15 -20.80
N PRO A 579 10.86 -4.50 -19.80
CA PRO A 579 11.05 -4.00 -18.45
C PRO A 579 12.41 -4.36 -17.88
N HIS A 580 13.03 -3.41 -17.18
CA HIS A 580 14.36 -3.56 -16.58
C HIS A 580 14.54 -2.57 -15.41
N TRP A 581 15.41 -2.95 -14.47
CA TRP A 581 15.71 -2.17 -13.26
C TRP A 581 17.20 -2.22 -12.97
N GLY A 582 17.88 -1.09 -13.14
CA GLY A 582 19.31 -0.94 -12.94
C GLY A 582 19.62 0.00 -11.78
N SER A 583 20.75 -0.23 -11.11
CA SER A 583 21.29 0.63 -10.05
C SER A 583 22.80 0.87 -10.21
N TRP A 584 23.28 2.06 -9.81
CA TRP A 584 24.71 2.34 -9.70
C TRP A 584 25.28 1.52 -8.55
N ALA A 585 24.77 1.70 -7.32
CA ALA A 585 25.13 0.89 -6.18
C ALA A 585 24.18 -0.31 -5.99
N PRO A 586 24.71 -1.52 -5.72
CA PRO A 586 23.89 -2.73 -5.58
C PRO A 586 22.76 -2.57 -4.55
N VAL A 587 21.58 -3.04 -4.94
CA VAL A 587 20.41 -3.13 -4.07
C VAL A 587 20.06 -4.61 -3.89
N ASP A 588 20.09 -5.07 -2.64
CA ASP A 588 19.83 -6.47 -2.29
C ASP A 588 18.43 -6.62 -1.70
N THR A 589 17.44 -6.71 -2.57
CA THR A 589 16.05 -6.98 -2.21
C THR A 589 15.49 -8.11 -3.07
N PRO A 590 14.56 -8.95 -2.55
CA PRO A 590 14.01 -10.08 -3.30
C PRO A 590 13.17 -9.68 -4.52
N THR A 591 12.70 -8.43 -4.56
CA THR A 591 11.94 -7.83 -5.66
C THR A 591 12.45 -6.41 -5.95
N PRO A 592 12.25 -5.87 -7.17
CA PRO A 592 12.59 -4.48 -7.49
C PRO A 592 12.08 -3.51 -6.44
N ASN A 593 12.99 -2.80 -5.76
CA ASN A 593 12.69 -1.77 -4.77
C ASN A 593 13.90 -0.86 -4.60
N PHE A 594 13.85 0.36 -5.13
CA PHE A 594 14.93 1.34 -5.00
C PHE A 594 14.93 2.12 -3.68
N HIS A 595 13.84 2.07 -2.91
CA HIS A 595 13.68 2.79 -1.65
C HIS A 595 14.44 2.13 -0.48
N VAL A 596 15.74 1.92 -0.65
CA VAL A 596 16.65 1.27 0.31
C VAL A 596 17.82 2.21 0.63
N PRO A 597 17.66 3.19 1.54
CA PRO A 597 18.72 4.13 1.91
C PRO A 597 20.00 3.47 2.45
N ALA A 598 19.90 2.23 2.95
CA ALA A 598 21.05 1.44 3.36
C ALA A 598 22.04 1.20 2.20
N SER A 599 21.56 1.10 0.96
CA SER A 599 22.36 0.90 -0.24
C SER A 599 23.06 2.17 -0.75
N PHE A 600 22.70 3.36 -0.23
CA PHE A 600 23.24 4.63 -0.71
C PHE A 600 24.72 4.76 -0.38
N GLN A 601 25.48 5.25 -1.35
CA GLN A 601 26.93 5.38 -1.29
C GLN A 601 27.36 6.83 -1.06
N PRO A 602 28.56 7.07 -0.49
CA PRO A 602 29.08 8.41 -0.28
C PRO A 602 29.14 9.25 -1.57
N LEU A 603 28.61 10.46 -1.48
CA LEU A 603 28.67 11.52 -2.47
C LEU A 603 29.37 12.72 -1.83
N THR A 604 30.64 12.94 -2.17
CA THR A 604 31.50 13.94 -1.53
C THR A 604 31.60 15.19 -2.40
N PHE A 605 31.36 16.36 -1.83
CA PHE A 605 31.55 17.65 -2.51
C PHE A 605 33.05 17.96 -2.55
N GLY A 606 33.63 17.91 -3.75
CA GLY A 606 35.07 17.99 -3.99
C GLY A 606 35.64 19.39 -3.92
#